data_AF-A0A7C5Y7A8-F1
#
_entry.id   AF-A0A7C5Y7A8-F1
#
_cell.length_a   1.000
_cell.length_b   1.000
_cell.length_c   1.000
_cell.angle_alpha   90.00
_cell.angle_beta   90.00
_cell.angle_gamma   90.00
#
_symmetry.space_group_name_H-M   'P 1'
#
loop_
_entity.id
_entity.type
_entity.pdbx_description
1 polymer ?
#
loop_
_entity_poly.entity_id
_entity_poly.type
_entity_poly.pdbx_seq_one_letter_code
_entity_poly.pdbx_strand_id
1 'polypeptide(L)'
;DSSFVYLPEENTVIAGDTVINTIHPEIVEDSQLTSWLKTLGKIPQVKHVIPGHGESGDYKSVEKMREYIDKIRRLINGELSPTDLENDENFSKRLHPELLEWSIKNLIA
;
A
#
# COMPACT_ATOMS: atom_id res chain seq x y z
N ASP A 1 2.52 7.52 10.51
CA ASP A 1 3.45 8.32 9.70
C ASP A 1 4.04 7.49 8.57
N SER A 2 4.09 8.03 7.34
CA SER A 2 4.69 7.37 6.17
C SER A 2 5.92 8.15 5.74
N SER A 3 7.09 7.51 5.75
CA SER A 3 8.38 8.10 5.38
C SER A 3 9.20 7.11 4.54
N PHE A 4 10.15 7.62 3.76
CA PHE A 4 11.09 6.82 3.00
C PHE A 4 12.48 7.45 3.04
N VAL A 5 13.51 6.65 2.80
CA VAL A 5 14.90 7.09 2.60
C VAL A 5 15.27 6.84 1.14
N TYR A 6 15.79 7.86 0.47
CA TYR A 6 16.26 7.76 -0.91
C TYR A 6 17.78 7.75 -0.96
N LEU A 7 18.33 6.73 -1.64
CA LEU A 7 19.75 6.50 -1.85
C LEU A 7 20.04 6.69 -3.36
N PRO A 8 20.47 7.89 -3.78
CA PRO A 8 20.58 8.24 -5.19
C PRO A 8 21.70 7.51 -5.92
N GLU A 9 22.85 7.28 -5.27
CA GLU A 9 24.00 6.61 -5.89
C GLU A 9 23.67 5.13 -6.19
N GLU A 10 22.84 4.52 -5.34
CA GLU A 10 22.38 3.15 -5.42
C GLU A 10 21.09 3.01 -6.23
N ASN A 11 20.49 4.13 -6.66
CA ASN A 11 19.20 4.16 -7.34
C ASN A 11 18.14 3.32 -6.58
N THR A 12 18.05 3.54 -5.27
CA THR A 12 17.31 2.70 -4.32
C THR A 12 16.49 3.55 -3.36
N VAL A 13 15.28 3.08 -3.03
CA VAL A 13 14.44 3.63 -1.96
C VAL A 13 14.22 2.58 -0.89
N ILE A 14 14.45 2.95 0.37
CA ILE A 14 14.01 2.20 1.55
C ILE A 14 12.69 2.83 2.00
N ALA A 15 11.58 2.13 1.75
CA ALA A 15 10.24 2.67 1.95
C ALA A 15 9.65 2.38 3.34
N GLY A 16 10.18 1.37 4.04
CA GLY A 16 9.52 0.84 5.24
C GLY A 16 8.05 0.50 4.94
N ASP A 17 7.17 0.63 5.94
CA ASP A 17 5.76 0.31 5.79
C ASP A 17 4.98 1.28 4.88
N THR A 18 5.63 2.33 4.36
CA THR A 18 5.06 3.14 3.28
C THR A 18 4.78 2.27 2.05
N VAL A 19 5.57 1.21 1.80
CA VAL A 19 5.35 0.23 0.74
C VAL A 19 5.37 -1.17 1.33
N ILE A 20 4.29 -1.91 1.13
CA ILE A 20 4.15 -3.33 1.52
C ILE A 20 3.62 -4.09 0.30
N ASN A 21 4.28 -5.19 -0.09
CA ASN A 21 3.98 -5.89 -1.35
C ASN A 21 3.76 -7.41 -1.23
N THR A 22 3.81 -7.98 -0.02
CA THR A 22 3.50 -9.41 0.20
C THR A 22 2.28 -9.64 1.08
N ILE A 23 2.07 -8.80 2.09
CA ILE A 23 0.92 -8.88 3.01
C ILE A 23 -0.02 -7.69 2.81
N HIS A 24 -1.20 -7.75 3.42
CA HIS A 24 -2.06 -6.57 3.52
C HIS A 24 -1.50 -5.57 4.55
N PRO A 25 -1.41 -4.27 4.21
CA PRO A 25 -1.07 -3.24 5.19
C PRO A 25 -2.14 -3.19 6.28
N GLU A 26 -1.72 -2.92 7.51
CA GLU A 26 -2.63 -2.55 8.58
C GLU A 26 -3.20 -1.15 8.30
N ILE A 27 -4.52 -1.05 8.14
CA ILE A 27 -5.20 0.23 7.94
C ILE A 27 -6.31 0.33 8.99
N VAL A 28 -6.16 1.34 9.85
CA VAL A 28 -7.04 1.62 11.00
C VAL A 28 -7.64 3.02 10.87
N GLU A 29 -8.59 3.36 11.74
CA GLU A 29 -9.37 4.62 11.67
C GLU A 29 -8.49 5.89 11.64
N ASP A 30 -7.36 5.91 12.35
CA ASP A 30 -6.43 7.04 12.39
C ASP A 30 -5.43 7.08 11.20
N SER A 31 -5.50 6.09 10.31
CA SER A 31 -4.65 6.01 9.12
C SER A 31 -4.99 7.11 8.11
N GLN A 32 -4.06 8.05 7.91
CA GLN A 32 -4.26 9.15 6.97
C GLN A 32 -3.96 8.75 5.51
N LEU A 33 -4.91 8.07 4.86
CA LEU A 33 -4.77 7.54 3.49
C LEU A 33 -4.34 8.60 2.45
N THR A 34 -4.90 9.81 2.53
CA THR A 34 -4.53 10.91 1.62
C THR A 34 -3.08 11.34 1.81
N SER A 35 -2.60 11.39 3.05
CA SER A 35 -1.20 11.69 3.36
C SER A 35 -0.27 10.56 2.90
N TRP A 36 -0.69 9.30 3.05
CA TRP A 36 0.04 8.14 2.54
C TRP A 36 0.18 8.19 1.02
N LEU A 37 -0.90 8.42 0.28
CA LEU A 37 -0.86 8.61 -1.18
C LEU A 37 0.06 9.77 -1.59
N LYS A 38 0.04 10.88 -0.85
CA LYS A 38 0.95 12.01 -1.08
C LYS A 38 2.41 11.62 -0.86
N THR A 39 2.73 10.83 0.16
CA THR A 39 4.09 10.34 0.39
C THR A 39 4.52 9.41 -0.74
N LEU A 40 3.68 8.44 -1.14
CA LEU A 40 3.96 7.56 -2.27
C LEU A 40 4.19 8.33 -3.57
N GLY A 41 3.46 9.42 -3.79
CA GLY A 41 3.65 10.31 -4.95
C GLY A 41 4.96 11.11 -4.94
N LYS A 42 5.69 11.16 -3.81
CA LYS A 42 7.01 11.81 -3.70
C LYS A 42 8.18 10.84 -3.89
N ILE A 43 7.93 9.54 -3.91
CA ILE A 43 8.99 8.55 -4.12
C ILE A 43 9.49 8.69 -5.57
N PRO A 44 10.78 8.94 -5.80
CA PRO A 44 11.32 9.05 -7.15
C PRO A 44 11.26 7.70 -7.88
N GLN A 45 11.23 7.73 -9.21
CA GLN A 45 11.39 6.51 -9.99
C GLN A 45 12.79 5.95 -9.78
N VAL A 46 12.85 4.77 -9.16
CA VAL A 46 14.10 4.10 -8.80
C VAL A 46 14.14 2.67 -9.27
N LYS A 47 15.34 2.12 -9.41
CA LYS A 47 15.55 0.73 -9.82
C LYS A 47 15.16 -0.25 -8.72
N HIS A 48 15.44 0.08 -7.47
CA HIS A 48 15.21 -0.81 -6.32
C HIS A 48 14.33 -0.14 -5.27
N VAL A 49 13.33 -0.88 -4.78
CA VAL A 49 12.46 -0.48 -3.68
C VAL A 49 12.51 -1.57 -2.61
N ILE A 50 12.93 -1.20 -1.41
CA ILE A 50 12.97 -2.07 -0.24
C ILE A 50 11.72 -1.76 0.61
N PRO A 51 10.71 -2.65 0.60
CA PRO A 51 9.50 -2.47 1.40
C PRO A 51 9.75 -2.74 2.90
N GLY A 52 8.79 -2.38 3.75
CA GLY A 52 8.81 -2.78 5.16
C GLY A 52 8.52 -4.27 5.33
N HIS A 53 7.59 -4.78 4.52
CA HIS A 53 7.24 -6.19 4.47
C HIS A 53 7.13 -6.70 3.03
N GLY A 54 7.80 -7.82 2.79
CA GLY A 54 7.83 -8.52 1.51
C GLY A 54 9.18 -8.47 0.81
N GLU A 55 9.24 -8.95 -0.42
CA GLU A 55 10.47 -8.98 -1.20
C GLU A 55 10.82 -7.60 -1.79
N SER A 56 12.11 -7.30 -1.85
CA SER A 56 12.61 -6.13 -2.59
C SER A 56 12.16 -6.19 -4.04
N GLY A 57 11.71 -5.06 -4.58
CA GLY A 57 11.20 -4.97 -5.95
C GLY A 57 11.74 -3.74 -6.68
N ASP A 58 11.01 -3.33 -7.70
CA ASP A 58 11.25 -2.11 -8.46
C ASP A 58 10.17 -1.06 -8.14
N TYR A 59 10.15 0.04 -8.90
CA TYR A 59 9.16 1.10 -8.75
C TYR A 59 7.70 0.61 -8.89
N LYS A 60 7.43 -0.55 -9.50
CA LYS A 60 6.06 -1.11 -9.56
C LYS A 60 5.52 -1.47 -8.19
N SER A 61 6.38 -1.74 -7.20
CA SER A 61 5.95 -1.92 -5.81
C SER A 61 5.27 -0.65 -5.27
N VAL A 62 5.78 0.53 -5.63
CA VAL A 62 5.18 1.82 -5.25
C VAL A 62 3.85 2.01 -5.96
N GLU A 63 3.78 1.70 -7.27
CA GLU A 63 2.55 1.81 -8.05
C GLU A 63 1.45 0.91 -7.50
N LYS A 64 1.75 -0.36 -7.23
CA LYS A 64 0.82 -1.30 -6.60
C LYS A 64 0.35 -0.83 -5.23
N MET A 65 1.24 -0.22 -4.41
CA MET A 65 0.82 0.32 -3.13
C MET A 65 -0.10 1.54 -3.29
N ARG A 66 0.17 2.42 -4.25
CA ARG A 66 -0.71 3.56 -4.57
C ARG A 66 -2.09 3.10 -5.00
N GLU A 67 -2.15 2.12 -5.91
CA GLU A 67 -3.41 1.53 -6.36
C GLU A 67 -4.18 0.88 -5.21
N TYR A 68 -3.48 0.17 -4.32
CA TYR A 68 -4.09 -0.47 -3.16
C TYR A 68 -4.72 0.57 -2.22
N ILE A 69 -3.98 1.61 -1.82
CA ILE A 69 -4.50 2.65 -0.92
C ILE A 69 -5.65 3.42 -1.58
N ASP A 70 -5.56 3.70 -2.88
CA ASP A 70 -6.65 4.37 -3.61
C ASP A 70 -7.92 3.52 -3.63
N LYS A 71 -7.82 2.21 -3.86
CA LYS A 71 -8.96 1.29 -3.83
C LYS A 71 -9.58 1.18 -2.44
N ILE A 72 -8.78 1.13 -1.37
CA ILE A 72 -9.30 1.17 0.01
C ILE A 72 -10.05 2.49 0.27
N ARG A 73 -9.48 3.63 -0.14
CA ARG A 73 -10.15 4.94 0.00
C ARG A 73 -11.49 4.97 -0.74
N ARG A 74 -11.53 4.43 -1.96
CA ARG A 74 -12.75 4.34 -2.78
C ARG A 74 -13.79 3.39 -2.18
N LEU A 75 -13.36 2.28 -1.57
CA LEU A 75 -14.23 1.39 -0.79
C LEU A 75 -14.90 2.15 0.37
N ILE A 76 -14.12 2.87 1.18
CA ILE A 76 -14.62 3.65 2.33
C ILE A 76 -15.61 4.74 1.89
N ASN A 77 -15.37 5.35 0.72
CA ASN A 77 -16.27 6.35 0.14
C ASN A 77 -17.53 5.74 -0.53
N GLY A 78 -17.68 4.41 -0.57
CA GLY A 78 -18.80 3.74 -1.24
C GLY A 78 -18.72 3.74 -2.77
N GLU A 79 -17.56 4.04 -3.35
CA GLU A 79 -17.31 4.03 -4.80
C GLU A 79 -16.90 2.65 -5.33
N LEU A 80 -16.51 1.74 -4.44
CA LEU A 80 -16.21 0.33 -4.71
C LEU A 80 -16.94 -0.56 -3.72
N SER A 81 -17.21 -1.80 -4.13
CA SER A 81 -17.72 -2.86 -3.28
C SER A 81 -16.58 -3.77 -2.80
N PRO A 82 -16.77 -4.53 -1.70
CA PRO A 82 -15.79 -5.54 -1.26
C PRO A 82 -15.43 -6.55 -2.35
N THR A 83 -16.40 -6.97 -3.17
CA THR A 83 -16.20 -7.91 -4.28
C THR A 83 -15.27 -7.36 -5.37
N ASP A 84 -15.20 -6.04 -5.55
CA ASP A 84 -14.24 -5.43 -6.49
C ASP A 84 -12.79 -5.62 -6.03
N LEU A 85 -12.55 -5.70 -4.72
CA LEU A 85 -11.22 -5.98 -4.16
C LEU A 85 -10.87 -7.47 -4.27
N GLU A 86 -11.83 -8.36 -4.02
CA GLU A 86 -11.62 -9.82 -4.11
C GLU A 86 -11.15 -10.26 -5.51
N ASN A 87 -11.63 -9.60 -6.57
CA ASN A 87 -11.27 -9.91 -7.95
C ASN A 87 -9.97 -9.21 -8.41
N ASP A 88 -9.38 -8.35 -7.60
CA ASP A 88 -8.12 -7.68 -7.92
C ASP A 88 -6.92 -8.54 -7.51
N GLU A 89 -6.01 -8.81 -8.44
CA GLU A 89 -4.77 -9.54 -8.17
C GLU A 89 -3.89 -8.87 -7.10
N ASN A 90 -3.92 -7.54 -6.99
CA ASN A 90 -3.18 -6.79 -5.99
C ASN A 90 -3.72 -7.01 -4.56
N PHE A 91 -4.93 -7.55 -4.43
CA PHE A 91 -5.52 -7.94 -3.15
C PHE A 91 -5.50 -9.46 -2.99
N SER A 92 -6.02 -10.20 -3.97
CA SER A 92 -6.19 -11.66 -3.88
C SER A 92 -4.88 -12.46 -3.82
N LYS A 93 -3.76 -11.90 -4.31
CA LYS A 93 -2.44 -12.55 -4.23
C LYS A 93 -1.66 -12.22 -2.96
N ARG A 94 -2.14 -11.30 -2.12
CA ARG A 94 -1.48 -10.96 -0.86
C ARG A 94 -1.78 -12.03 0.20
N LEU A 95 -0.80 -12.28 1.05
CA LEU A 95 -0.95 -13.18 2.18
C LEU A 95 -1.75 -12.49 3.30
N HIS A 96 -2.26 -13.31 4.21
CA HIS A 96 -3.00 -12.87 5.40
C HIS A 96 -4.29 -12.07 5.08
N PRO A 97 -5.25 -12.65 4.32
CA PRO A 97 -6.51 -11.97 3.99
C PRO A 97 -7.30 -11.53 5.24
N GLU A 98 -7.09 -12.17 6.39
CA GLU A 98 -7.67 -11.77 7.68
C GLU A 98 -7.29 -10.34 8.09
N LEU A 99 -6.12 -9.83 7.68
CA LEU A 99 -5.70 -8.45 7.93
C LEU A 99 -6.51 -7.46 7.09
N LEU A 100 -6.83 -7.83 5.84
CA LEU A 100 -7.73 -7.03 5.00
C LEU A 100 -9.13 -7.00 5.59
N GLU A 101 -9.68 -8.17 5.96
CA GLU A 101 -11.00 -8.27 6.57
C GLU A 101 -11.09 -7.45 7.86
N TRP A 102 -10.07 -7.53 8.72
CA TRP A 102 -10.02 -6.76 9.96
C TRP A 102 -9.94 -5.26 9.66
N SER A 103 -9.09 -4.83 8.73
CA SER A 103 -8.99 -3.42 8.35
C SER A 103 -10.33 -2.89 7.83
N ILE A 104 -10.98 -3.60 6.91
CA ILE A 104 -12.29 -3.21 6.36
C ILE A 104 -13.35 -3.11 7.47
N LYS A 105 -13.40 -4.09 8.39
CA LYS A 105 -14.35 -4.06 9.51
C LYS A 105 -14.15 -2.83 10.40
N ASN A 106 -12.91 -2.44 10.69
CA ASN A 106 -12.64 -1.27 11.53
C ASN A 106 -12.81 0.07 10.80
N LEU A 107 -12.74 0.08 9.46
CA LEU A 107 -12.88 1.30 8.65
C LEU A 107 -14.32 1.64 8.27
N ILE A 108 -15.22 0.63 8.29
CA ILE A 108 -16.62 0.77 7.86
C ILE A 108 -17.60 0.66 9.06
N ALA A 109 -17.10 0.30 10.26
CA ALA A 109 -17.91 0.18 11.47
C ALA A 109 -18.49 1.51 11.98
#